data_AF-A0A2V6SLK5-F1
#
_entry.id   AF-A0A2V6SLK5-F1
#
_cell.length_a   1.000
_cell.length_b   1.000
_cell.length_c   1.000
_cell.angle_alpha   90.00
_cell.angle_beta   90.00
_cell.angle_gamma   90.00
#
_symmetry.space_group_name_H-M   'P 1'
#
loop_
_entity.id
_entity.type
_entity.pdbx_description
1 polymer ?
#
loop_
_entity_poly.entity_id
_entity_poly.type
_entity_poly.pdbx_seq_one_letter_code
_entity_poly.pdbx_strand_id
1 'polypeptide(L)'
;HCPAVQCGVHQPVDSVLDAQPAGHCHELPGRADLQPLAALYGIAPGSELIFGILVLNTGDTFKMGPGGRNPDGVEHVLVDYAEGDGGDVALLGFEDLFGGGDHDYNDANFEIQGGIGFARVSAPASLILLLLGLAALAASSGSILRKSCRQILIPSSK
;
A
#
# COMPACT_ATOMS: atom_id res chain seq x y z
N HIS A 1 -24.80 8.08 -12.07
CA HIS A 1 -25.67 8.42 -10.91
C HIS A 1 -24.72 8.61 -9.72
N CYS A 2 -25.14 8.91 -8.47
CA CYS A 2 -24.17 8.91 -7.36
C CYS A 2 -24.50 7.83 -6.34
N PRO A 3 -23.63 6.83 -6.17
CA PRO A 3 -23.79 5.85 -5.13
C PRO A 3 -23.27 6.39 -3.78
N ALA A 4 -23.76 5.83 -2.67
CA ALA A 4 -23.26 6.11 -1.33
C ALA A 4 -22.05 5.22 -1.00
N VAL A 5 -21.17 5.64 -0.08
CA VAL A 5 -19.96 4.87 0.28
C VAL A 5 -20.17 4.04 1.52
N GLN A 6 -19.63 2.84 1.51
CA GLN A 6 -19.62 1.93 2.65
C GLN A 6 -18.19 1.42 2.86
N CYS A 7 -17.73 1.42 4.11
CA CYS A 7 -16.42 0.88 4.50
C CYS A 7 -16.65 -0.30 5.45
N GLY A 8 -15.74 -1.25 5.52
CA GLY A 8 -15.80 -2.35 6.47
C GLY A 8 -14.41 -2.94 6.69
N VAL A 9 -14.28 -3.75 7.74
CA VAL A 9 -13.02 -4.43 8.07
C VAL A 9 -13.25 -5.92 7.96
N HIS A 10 -12.37 -6.63 7.26
CA HIS A 10 -12.42 -8.09 7.24
C HIS A 10 -11.81 -8.63 8.56
N GLN A 11 -12.66 -8.82 9.55
CA GLN A 11 -12.38 -9.47 10.84
C GLN A 11 -13.34 -10.68 10.96
N PRO A 12 -13.16 -11.64 11.89
CA PRO A 12 -14.16 -12.70 12.13
C PRO A 12 -15.56 -12.18 12.56
N VAL A 13 -15.72 -10.85 12.68
CA VAL A 13 -16.99 -10.14 12.83
C VAL A 13 -17.05 -9.07 11.73
N ASP A 14 -17.91 -9.26 10.73
CA ASP A 14 -18.14 -8.30 9.65
C ASP A 14 -18.69 -6.98 10.22
N SER A 15 -17.80 -6.03 10.52
CA SER A 15 -18.16 -4.69 10.98
C SER A 15 -18.18 -3.77 9.77
N VAL A 16 -19.38 -3.53 9.25
CA VAL A 16 -19.63 -2.56 8.18
C VAL A 16 -19.79 -1.17 8.82
N LEU A 17 -18.90 -0.25 8.48
CA LEU A 17 -18.96 1.17 8.80
C LEU A 17 -19.57 1.94 7.62
N ASP A 18 -20.79 2.43 7.81
CA ASP A 18 -21.45 3.28 6.83
C ASP A 18 -20.81 4.68 6.82
N ALA A 19 -19.96 4.96 5.82
CA ALA A 19 -19.45 6.31 5.58
C ALA A 19 -20.40 7.04 4.63
N GLN A 20 -21.53 7.53 5.13
CA GLN A 20 -22.50 8.27 4.30
C GLN A 20 -21.85 9.55 3.72
N PRO A 21 -21.82 9.75 2.39
CA PRO A 21 -21.58 11.08 1.85
C PRO A 21 -22.81 11.96 2.08
N ALA A 22 -22.59 13.14 2.64
CA ALA A 22 -23.52 14.25 2.52
C ALA A 22 -23.74 14.56 1.02
N GLY A 23 -25.00 14.80 0.65
CA GLY A 23 -25.45 14.75 -0.75
C GLY A 23 -24.87 15.77 -1.74
N HIS A 24 -25.36 15.62 -2.97
CA HIS A 24 -25.10 16.36 -4.22
C HIS A 24 -23.76 16.05 -4.92
N CYS A 25 -23.91 15.36 -6.06
CA CYS A 25 -22.93 14.88 -7.03
C CYS A 25 -22.01 15.90 -7.72
N HIS A 26 -21.64 17.01 -7.08
CA HIS A 26 -20.75 17.95 -7.77
C HIS A 26 -19.65 18.61 -6.97
N GLU A 27 -19.68 18.67 -5.65
CA GLU A 27 -18.53 19.19 -4.92
C GLU A 27 -18.72 18.91 -3.44
N LEU A 28 -17.79 18.13 -2.88
CA LEU A 28 -16.97 18.49 -1.72
C LEU A 28 -16.27 17.21 -1.23
N PRO A 29 -14.94 17.22 -1.03
CA PRO A 29 -14.22 16.07 -0.50
C PRO A 29 -14.62 15.92 0.96
N GLY A 30 -15.60 15.06 1.23
CA GLY A 30 -15.91 14.62 2.58
C GLY A 30 -14.72 13.83 3.12
N ARG A 31 -13.74 14.52 3.71
CA ARG A 31 -12.61 13.85 4.36
C ARG A 31 -13.11 13.25 5.67
N ALA A 32 -13.21 11.93 5.72
CA ALA A 32 -13.46 11.20 6.93
C ALA A 32 -12.12 10.76 7.55
N ASP A 33 -11.92 11.06 8.83
CA ASP A 33 -10.79 10.51 9.59
C ASP A 33 -11.17 9.14 10.17
N LEU A 34 -10.44 8.11 9.78
CA LEU A 34 -10.65 6.74 10.24
C LEU A 34 -9.87 6.42 11.54
N GLN A 35 -9.01 7.30 12.03
CA GLN A 35 -8.24 7.05 13.26
C GLN A 35 -9.10 6.78 14.50
N PRO A 36 -10.19 7.53 14.76
CA PRO A 36 -11.07 7.24 15.90
C PRO A 36 -11.75 5.86 15.77
N LEU A 37 -11.99 5.43 14.53
CA LEU A 37 -12.64 4.17 14.21
C LEU A 37 -11.67 2.99 14.36
N ALA A 38 -10.38 3.18 14.07
CA ALA A 38 -9.37 2.14 14.23
C ALA A 38 -9.28 1.62 15.67
N ALA A 39 -9.37 2.51 16.65
CA ALA A 39 -9.38 2.14 18.06
C ALA A 39 -10.71 1.48 18.49
N LEU A 40 -11.84 1.96 17.96
CA LEU A 40 -13.17 1.45 18.30
C LEU A 40 -13.44 0.04 17.73
N TYR A 41 -12.97 -0.21 16.50
CA TYR A 41 -13.21 -1.46 15.77
C TYR A 41 -11.99 -2.39 15.71
N GLY A 42 -10.93 -2.09 16.47
CA GLY A 42 -9.76 -2.97 16.59
C GLY A 42 -8.97 -3.14 15.29
N ILE A 43 -8.93 -2.10 14.44
CA ILE A 43 -8.19 -2.14 13.17
C ILE A 43 -6.69 -2.11 13.47
N ALA A 44 -6.08 -3.29 13.52
CA ALA A 44 -4.65 -3.45 13.69
C ALA A 44 -3.90 -3.25 12.35
N PRO A 45 -2.62 -2.83 12.37
CA PRO A 45 -1.77 -2.84 11.19
C PRO A 45 -1.79 -4.21 10.50
N GLY A 46 -1.93 -4.21 9.17
CA GLY A 46 -2.06 -5.42 8.36
C GLY A 46 -3.50 -5.94 8.19
N SER A 47 -4.49 -5.31 8.81
CA SER A 47 -5.91 -5.58 8.52
C SER A 47 -6.26 -5.19 7.09
N GLU A 48 -7.11 -5.98 6.42
CA GLU A 48 -7.73 -5.60 5.16
C GLU A 48 -8.94 -4.69 5.42
N LEU A 49 -8.92 -3.51 4.82
CA LEU A 49 -10.08 -2.61 4.73
C LEU A 49 -10.82 -2.90 3.43
N ILE A 50 -12.12 -3.13 3.52
CA ILE A 50 -12.98 -3.39 2.37
C ILE A 50 -13.91 -2.20 2.19
N PHE A 51 -13.77 -1.50 1.07
CA PHE A 51 -14.65 -0.42 0.67
C PHE A 51 -15.68 -0.92 -0.35
N GLY A 52 -16.81 -0.25 -0.40
CA GLY A 52 -17.89 -0.51 -1.34
C GLY A 52 -18.75 0.73 -1.60
N ILE A 53 -19.57 0.63 -2.62
CA ILE A 53 -20.59 1.61 -2.96
C ILE A 53 -21.98 0.99 -2.89
N LEU A 54 -22.95 1.74 -2.37
CA LEU A 54 -24.37 1.41 -2.34
C LEU A 54 -25.10 2.21 -3.43
N VAL A 55 -25.67 1.49 -4.38
CA VAL A 55 -26.42 2.05 -5.50
C VAL A 55 -27.85 2.33 -5.05
N LEU A 56 -28.18 3.59 -4.79
CA LEU A 56 -29.39 3.97 -4.04
C LEU A 56 -30.72 3.59 -4.71
N ASN A 57 -30.73 3.47 -6.04
CA ASN A 57 -31.92 3.13 -6.83
C ASN A 57 -32.16 1.62 -6.95
N THR A 58 -31.11 0.79 -6.93
CA THR A 58 -31.25 -0.68 -7.00
C THR A 58 -31.13 -1.35 -5.64
N GLY A 59 -30.43 -0.72 -4.69
CA GLY A 59 -30.07 -1.31 -3.41
C GLY A 59 -28.84 -2.21 -3.48
N ASP A 60 -28.22 -2.35 -4.66
CA ASP A 60 -27.02 -3.18 -4.83
C ASP A 60 -25.83 -2.56 -4.11
N THR A 61 -24.99 -3.40 -3.52
CA THR A 61 -23.73 -2.99 -2.91
C THR A 61 -22.58 -3.65 -3.65
N PHE A 62 -21.74 -2.84 -4.29
CA PHE A 62 -20.56 -3.30 -5.00
C PHE A 62 -19.31 -3.01 -4.17
N LYS A 63 -18.52 -4.04 -3.90
CA LYS A 63 -17.34 -4.02 -3.03
C LYS A 63 -16.06 -4.17 -3.83
N MET A 64 -14.98 -3.64 -3.28
CA MET A 64 -13.63 -3.85 -3.80
C MET A 64 -13.14 -5.29 -3.65
N GLY A 65 -12.12 -5.62 -4.45
CA GLY A 65 -11.49 -6.94 -4.46
C GLY A 65 -12.10 -7.87 -5.52
N PRO A 66 -11.97 -9.20 -5.35
CA PRO A 66 -12.40 -10.17 -6.35
C PRO A 66 -13.90 -10.11 -6.60
N GLY A 67 -14.31 -10.31 -7.85
CA GLY A 67 -15.72 -10.26 -8.24
C GLY A 67 -16.64 -11.23 -7.49
N GLY A 68 -16.11 -12.33 -6.94
CA GLY A 68 -16.87 -13.22 -6.05
C GLY A 68 -17.37 -12.58 -4.74
N ARG A 69 -16.93 -11.35 -4.41
CA ARG A 69 -17.48 -10.53 -3.31
C ARG A 69 -18.76 -9.79 -3.71
N ASN A 70 -19.05 -9.72 -5.01
CA ASN A 70 -20.15 -8.97 -5.60
C ASN A 70 -21.25 -9.92 -6.10
N PRO A 71 -22.52 -9.48 -6.10
CA PRO A 71 -23.67 -10.34 -6.42
C PRO A 71 -23.68 -10.85 -7.86
N ASP A 72 -22.98 -10.18 -8.78
CA ASP A 72 -22.84 -10.55 -10.19
C ASP A 72 -21.54 -11.30 -10.51
N GLY A 73 -20.64 -11.45 -9.55
CA GLY A 73 -19.34 -12.07 -9.79
C GLY A 73 -18.33 -11.18 -10.51
N VAL A 74 -18.61 -9.89 -10.71
CA VAL A 74 -17.76 -8.93 -11.45
C VAL A 74 -16.96 -8.07 -10.48
N GLU A 75 -15.76 -7.66 -10.89
CA GLU A 75 -14.96 -6.68 -10.14
C GLU A 75 -15.44 -5.26 -10.45
N HIS A 76 -15.86 -4.54 -9.41
CA HIS A 76 -16.43 -3.20 -9.55
C HIS A 76 -15.46 -2.09 -9.16
N VAL A 77 -14.19 -2.40 -8.92
CA VAL A 77 -13.21 -1.42 -8.42
C VAL A 77 -11.87 -1.59 -9.10
N LEU A 78 -11.33 -0.49 -9.61
CA LEU A 78 -9.91 -0.35 -9.89
C LEU A 78 -9.23 0.41 -8.76
N VAL A 79 -8.07 -0.09 -8.33
CA VAL A 79 -7.25 0.51 -7.28
C VAL A 79 -5.88 0.85 -7.86
N ASP A 80 -5.51 2.13 -7.81
CA ASP A 80 -4.17 2.61 -8.14
C ASP A 80 -3.47 3.11 -6.87
N TYR A 81 -2.19 2.77 -6.71
CA TYR A 81 -1.39 3.13 -5.55
C TYR A 81 -0.31 4.12 -5.94
N ALA A 82 -0.24 5.24 -5.21
CA ALA A 82 0.77 6.26 -5.40
C ALA A 82 1.48 6.58 -4.08
N GLU A 83 2.77 6.91 -4.15
CA GLU A 83 3.49 7.48 -3.01
C GLU A 83 3.09 8.96 -2.84
N GLY A 84 2.77 9.38 -1.62
CA GLY A 84 2.45 10.77 -1.30
C GLY A 84 3.36 11.34 -0.23
N ASP A 85 3.66 12.65 -0.31
CA ASP A 85 4.55 13.35 0.63
C ASP A 85 4.03 13.34 2.10
N GLY A 86 2.73 13.04 2.30
CA GLY A 86 2.07 12.94 3.60
C GLY A 86 1.60 11.54 3.99
N GLY A 87 1.99 10.52 3.23
CA GLY A 87 1.51 9.14 3.35
C GLY A 87 1.16 8.56 1.98
N ASP A 88 1.20 7.23 1.88
CA ASP A 88 0.82 6.50 0.67
C ASP A 88 -0.67 6.74 0.37
N VAL A 89 -1.00 6.77 -0.91
CA VAL A 89 -2.32 7.09 -1.44
C VAL A 89 -2.85 5.90 -2.25
N ALA A 90 -4.13 5.59 -2.06
CA ALA A 90 -4.88 4.65 -2.89
C ALA A 90 -6.04 5.40 -3.55
N LEU A 91 -6.07 5.39 -4.88
CA LEU A 91 -7.12 5.93 -5.71
C LEU A 91 -8.04 4.78 -6.12
N LEU A 92 -9.31 4.87 -5.71
CA LEU A 92 -10.32 3.85 -6.01
C LEU A 92 -11.30 4.44 -7.02
N GLY A 93 -11.51 3.76 -8.15
CA GLY A 93 -12.59 4.05 -9.10
C GLY A 93 -13.59 2.91 -9.14
N PHE A 94 -14.88 3.22 -9.03
CA PHE A 94 -15.97 2.25 -8.98
C PHE A 94 -16.87 2.29 -10.22
N GLU A 95 -17.45 1.12 -10.53
CA GLU A 95 -18.58 0.93 -11.47
C GLU A 95 -19.89 0.70 -10.69
N ASP A 96 -20.94 1.48 -10.97
CA ASP A 96 -22.21 1.44 -10.23
C ASP A 96 -23.29 0.51 -10.86
N LEU A 97 -22.98 -0.17 -11.95
CA LEU A 97 -23.92 -1.00 -12.70
C LEU A 97 -23.66 -2.50 -12.59
N PHE A 98 -24.71 -3.27 -12.26
CA PHE A 98 -24.68 -4.74 -12.28
C PHE A 98 -24.17 -5.28 -13.62
N GLY A 99 -23.16 -6.14 -13.58
CA GLY A 99 -22.48 -6.68 -14.75
C GLY A 99 -21.30 -5.83 -15.25
N GLY A 100 -20.96 -4.74 -14.57
CA GLY A 100 -19.75 -3.94 -14.80
C GLY A 100 -19.90 -2.75 -15.74
N GLY A 101 -21.09 -2.47 -16.27
CA GLY A 101 -21.32 -1.25 -17.06
C GLY A 101 -20.45 -1.18 -18.32
N ASP A 102 -19.71 -0.08 -18.47
CA ASP A 102 -18.75 0.16 -19.56
C ASP A 102 -17.28 0.00 -19.14
N HIS A 103 -17.02 -0.35 -17.87
CA HIS A 103 -15.70 -0.65 -17.29
C HIS A 103 -14.70 0.52 -17.40
N ASP A 104 -15.17 1.76 -17.28
CA ASP A 104 -14.31 2.94 -17.20
C ASP A 104 -14.00 3.38 -15.75
N TYR A 105 -14.74 2.83 -14.78
CA TYR A 105 -14.59 2.94 -13.33
C TYR A 105 -14.61 4.39 -12.81
N ASN A 106 -15.41 5.26 -13.44
CA ASN A 106 -15.54 6.67 -13.05
C ASN A 106 -16.89 7.07 -12.45
N ASP A 107 -17.78 6.11 -12.17
CA ASP A 107 -19.08 6.38 -11.55
C ASP A 107 -18.93 6.89 -10.11
N ALA A 108 -17.92 6.40 -9.38
CA ALA A 108 -17.54 6.94 -8.08
C ALA A 108 -16.05 6.80 -7.79
N ASN A 109 -15.40 7.91 -7.38
CA ASN A 109 -13.98 7.96 -7.11
C ASN A 109 -13.67 8.34 -5.66
N PHE A 110 -12.72 7.64 -5.05
CA PHE A 110 -12.27 7.88 -3.69
C PHE A 110 -10.76 7.95 -3.61
N GLU A 111 -10.27 8.80 -2.72
CA GLU A 111 -8.88 8.83 -2.32
C GLU A 111 -8.79 8.41 -0.86
N ILE A 112 -7.92 7.44 -0.59
CA ILE A 112 -7.54 7.04 0.76
C ILE A 112 -6.08 7.43 0.91
N GLN A 113 -5.73 8.06 2.03
CA GLN A 113 -4.35 8.47 2.33
C GLN A 113 -3.96 7.99 3.73
N GLY A 114 -2.73 7.48 3.89
CA GLY A 114 -2.17 7.12 5.18
C GLY A 114 -1.09 6.05 5.11
N GLY A 115 -0.97 5.24 6.16
CA GLY A 115 -0.08 4.06 6.19
C GLY A 115 -0.68 2.86 5.45
N ILE A 116 -1.19 3.08 4.24
CA ILE A 116 -1.82 2.10 3.38
C ILE A 116 -0.84 1.62 2.31
N GLY A 117 -0.99 0.40 1.80
CA GLY A 117 -0.10 -0.14 0.77
C GLY A 117 0.84 -1.23 1.29
N PHE A 118 1.96 -1.45 0.60
CA PHE A 118 2.83 -2.59 0.86
C PHE A 118 3.72 -2.34 2.08
N ALA A 119 3.88 -3.36 2.93
CA ALA A 119 4.82 -3.30 4.04
C ALA A 119 6.25 -3.07 3.49
N ARG A 120 6.79 -1.87 3.75
CA ARG A 120 8.19 -1.53 3.42
C ARG A 120 9.10 -2.37 4.29
N VAL A 121 9.59 -3.48 3.76
CA VAL A 121 10.55 -4.34 4.48
C VAL A 121 11.90 -3.64 4.47
N SER A 122 12.44 -3.35 5.66
CA SER A 122 13.78 -2.80 5.80
C SER A 122 14.81 -3.77 5.20
N ALA A 123 15.86 -3.24 4.56
CA ALA A 123 16.85 -4.07 3.88
C ALA A 123 17.34 -5.19 4.83
N PRO A 124 17.36 -6.45 4.38
CA PRO A 124 17.68 -7.56 5.26
C PRO A 124 19.12 -7.42 5.78
N ALA A 125 19.37 -7.89 7.01
CA ALA A 125 20.71 -7.87 7.61
C ALA A 125 21.77 -8.59 6.74
N SER A 126 21.34 -9.42 5.79
CA SER A 126 22.21 -10.02 4.77
C SER A 126 22.91 -8.97 3.89
N LEU A 127 22.31 -7.81 3.64
CA LEU A 127 22.95 -6.71 2.89
C LEU A 127 24.11 -6.10 3.69
N ILE A 128 23.92 -5.95 5.01
CA ILE A 128 24.99 -5.55 5.93
C ILE A 128 26.13 -6.57 5.90
N LEU A 129 25.82 -7.87 6.02
CA LEU A 129 26.82 -8.92 5.95
C LEU A 129 27.54 -8.98 4.58
N LEU A 130 26.81 -8.74 3.49
CA LEU A 130 27.39 -8.66 2.15
C LEU A 130 28.40 -7.52 2.04
N LEU A 131 28.03 -6.32 2.51
CA LEU A 131 28.92 -5.16 2.52
C LEU A 131 30.15 -5.38 3.42
N LEU A 132 29.96 -5.95 4.62
CA LEU A 132 31.07 -6.28 5.52
C LEU A 132 31.99 -7.34 4.90
N GLY A 133 31.44 -8.36 4.25
CA GLY A 133 32.20 -9.40 3.57
C GLY A 133 33.05 -8.85 2.40
N LEU A 134 32.46 -7.99 1.58
CA LEU A 134 33.15 -7.30 0.48
C LEU A 134 34.26 -6.37 1.00
N ALA A 135 34.00 -5.63 2.07
CA ALA A 135 35.00 -4.76 2.70
C ALA A 135 36.18 -5.55 3.26
N ALA A 136 35.91 -6.68 3.93
CA ALA A 136 36.95 -7.56 4.46
C ALA A 136 37.81 -8.20 3.34
N LEU A 137 37.19 -8.58 2.22
CA LEU A 137 37.90 -9.14 1.06
C LEU A 137 38.76 -8.12 0.33
N ALA A 138 38.30 -6.86 0.23
CA ALA A 138 39.10 -5.76 -0.30
C ALA A 138 40.30 -5.44 0.60
N ALA A 139 40.11 -5.45 1.93
CA ALA A 139 41.18 -5.23 2.89
C ALA A 139 42.23 -6.36 2.90
N SER A 140 41.81 -7.62 2.76
CA SER A 140 42.74 -8.76 2.67
C SER A 140 43.60 -8.69 1.39
N SER A 141 42.99 -8.32 0.26
CA SER A 141 43.69 -8.21 -1.03
C SER A 141 44.73 -7.08 -1.06
N GLY A 142 44.46 -5.95 -0.39
CA GLY A 142 45.40 -4.82 -0.29
C GLY A 142 46.65 -5.09 0.57
N SER A 143 46.58 -6.08 1.48
CA SER A 143 47.69 -6.43 2.38
C SER A 143 48.78 -7.29 1.73
N ILE A 144 48.46 -7.96 0.60
CA ILE A 144 49.39 -8.81 -0.15
C ILE A 144 50.32 -7.96 -1.03
N LEU A 145 49.85 -6.82 -1.56
CA LEU A 145 50.65 -5.96 -2.43
C LEU A 145 51.70 -5.09 -1.69
N ARG A 146 51.56 -4.89 -0.37
CA ARG A 146 52.48 -4.01 0.41
C ARG A 146 53.69 -4.73 1.00
N LYS A 147 53.76 -6.07 0.98
CA LYS A 147 54.87 -6.82 1.60
C LYS A 147 56.11 -7.01 0.71
N SER A 148 56.07 -6.64 -0.57
CA SER A 148 57.20 -6.83 -1.50
C SER A 148 58.09 -5.58 -1.71
N CYS A 149 58.39 -4.84 -0.64
CA CYS A 149 59.45 -3.82 -0.68
C CYS A 149 60.07 -3.60 0.70
N ARG A 150 60.65 -4.65 1.31
CA ARG A 150 61.46 -4.44 2.53
C ARG A 150 62.51 -5.51 2.81
N GLN A 151 63.33 -5.89 1.84
CA GLN A 151 64.73 -6.34 2.02
C GLN A 151 65.41 -6.08 0.66
N ILE A 152 66.38 -5.19 0.53
CA ILE A 152 67.80 -5.45 0.78
C ILE A 152 68.49 -4.06 0.82
N LEU A 153 69.09 -3.68 1.95
CA LEU A 153 70.10 -2.62 1.98
C LEU A 153 71.26 -3.13 2.85
N ILE A 154 72.33 -3.57 2.18
CA ILE A 154 73.58 -4.03 2.81
C ILE A 154 74.47 -2.79 3.02
N PRO A 155 75.05 -2.55 4.21
CA PRO A 155 76.01 -1.48 4.40
C PRO A 155 77.39 -1.91 3.85
N SER A 156 77.99 -1.06 3.01
CA SER A 156 79.38 -1.22 2.55
C SER A 156 80.32 -0.49 3.50
N SER A 157 81.16 -1.24 4.22
CA SER A 157 82.26 -0.73 5.04
C SER A 157 83.42 -0.25 4.15
N LYS A 158 84.08 0.83 4.57
CA LYS A 158 85.50 1.09 4.29
C LYS A 158 86.24 1.12 5.62
#